data_AF-A0A445EC57-F1
#
_entry.id   AF-A0A445EC57-F1
#
_cell.length_a   1.000
_cell.length_b   1.000
_cell.length_c   1.000
_cell.angle_alpha   90.00
_cell.angle_beta   90.00
_cell.angle_gamma   90.00
#
_symmetry.space_group_name_H-M   'P 1'
#
loop_
_entity.id
_entity.type
_entity.pdbx_description
1 polymer ?
#
loop_
_entity_poly.entity_id
_entity_poly.type
_entity_poly.pdbx_seq_one_letter_code
_entity_poly.pdbx_strand_id
1 'polypeptide(L)'
;MDLKTNKQCLQNVRNHVKLIVSHAGGSKSNVRRATQMEKKLGRPICQNEVIVSTLLKKYGSYVSRKGQRLFEKIAEHLPQDQERAATEGIHSKVLAHPEDAIEKNGKRVRGFSNATCLSGFGRSKRIFGVANYGGSSSSSQQHVIDLERQIQEVKDQVTNLHRFLRQKYGDKIPTFSNYVPHTQSY
;
A
#
# COMPACT_ATOMS: atom_id res chain seq x y z
N MET A 1 33.04 -7.94 -19.77
CA MET A 1 31.80 -7.93 -18.96
C MET A 1 31.11 -9.26 -19.12
N ASP A 2 30.76 -9.94 -18.02
CA ASP A 2 30.01 -11.20 -18.07
C ASP A 2 28.64 -11.01 -18.76
N LEU A 3 28.20 -11.99 -19.55
CA LEU A 3 26.96 -11.97 -20.33
C LEU A 3 25.74 -11.70 -19.44
N LYS A 4 25.75 -12.27 -18.23
CA LYS A 4 24.73 -12.06 -17.20
C LYS A 4 24.68 -10.60 -16.73
N THR A 5 25.83 -9.98 -16.56
CA THR A 5 25.96 -8.57 -16.13
C THR A 5 25.42 -7.62 -17.19
N ASN A 6 25.67 -7.91 -18.47
CA ASN A 6 25.17 -7.10 -19.57
C ASN A 6 23.63 -7.17 -19.68
N LYS A 7 23.06 -8.39 -19.59
CA LYS A 7 21.59 -8.59 -19.56
C LYS A 7 20.93 -7.84 -18.40
N GLN A 8 21.53 -7.89 -17.22
CA GLN A 8 21.03 -7.16 -16.05
C GLN A 8 21.07 -5.64 -16.27
N CYS A 9 22.14 -5.12 -16.86
CA CYS A 9 22.29 -3.69 -17.15
C CYS A 9 21.18 -3.20 -18.10
N LEU A 10 20.96 -3.91 -19.21
CA LEU A 10 19.91 -3.59 -20.17
C LEU A 10 18.51 -3.64 -19.54
N GLN A 11 18.25 -4.64 -18.70
CA GLN A 11 16.98 -4.74 -17.99
C GLN A 11 16.79 -3.60 -16.98
N ASN A 12 17.85 -3.19 -16.29
CA ASN A 12 17.81 -2.07 -15.35
C ASN A 12 17.49 -0.76 -16.06
N VAL A 13 18.02 -0.52 -17.26
CA VAL A 13 17.69 0.66 -18.09
C VAL A 13 16.21 0.66 -18.47
N ARG A 14 15.69 -0.48 -18.95
CA ARG A 14 14.25 -0.62 -19.28
C ARG A 14 13.36 -0.41 -18.05
N ASN A 15 13.77 -0.90 -16.89
CA ASN A 15 13.04 -0.71 -15.64
C ASN A 15 13.10 0.74 -15.16
N HIS A 16 14.19 1.46 -15.42
CA HIS A 16 14.34 2.88 -15.08
C HIS A 16 13.30 3.75 -15.81
N VAL A 17 12.99 3.43 -17.06
CA VAL A 17 11.93 4.13 -17.83
C VAL A 17 10.54 3.87 -17.24
N LYS A 18 10.33 2.71 -16.59
CA LYS A 18 9.04 2.32 -15.99
C LYS A 18 8.83 2.86 -14.56
N LEU A 19 9.85 3.47 -13.95
CA LEU A 19 9.75 4.01 -12.60
C LEU A 19 8.82 5.22 -12.58
N ILE A 20 7.67 5.08 -11.90
CA ILE A 20 6.62 6.11 -11.80
C ILE A 20 7.06 7.29 -10.93
N VAL A 21 7.92 7.04 -9.95
CA VAL A 21 8.43 8.03 -9.00
C VAL A 21 9.95 7.99 -8.96
N SER A 22 10.57 9.14 -9.23
CA SER A 22 12.01 9.34 -9.08
C SER A 22 12.38 9.39 -7.59
N HIS A 23 13.45 8.71 -7.21
CA HIS A 23 13.95 8.67 -5.82
C HIS A 23 15.28 9.42 -5.69
N ALA A 24 15.46 10.12 -4.57
CA ALA A 24 16.72 10.72 -4.14
C ALA A 24 17.54 9.70 -3.36
N GLY A 25 18.83 9.61 -3.68
CA GLY A 25 19.84 8.84 -2.93
C GLY A 25 20.34 7.56 -3.61
N GLY A 26 20.09 7.42 -4.92
CA GLY A 26 20.71 6.39 -5.76
C GLY A 26 20.28 4.96 -5.41
N SER A 27 21.08 3.98 -5.86
CA SER A 27 20.82 2.53 -5.80
C SER A 27 20.90 1.91 -4.39
N LYS A 28 20.89 2.73 -3.35
CA LYS A 28 20.93 2.25 -1.97
C LYS A 28 19.59 1.69 -1.55
N SER A 29 19.60 0.43 -1.10
CA SER A 29 18.39 -0.24 -0.61
C SER A 29 17.78 0.44 0.62
N ASN A 30 16.45 0.37 0.73
CA ASN A 30 15.70 0.93 1.87
C ASN A 30 16.15 0.33 3.20
N VAL A 31 16.50 -0.96 3.26
CA VAL A 31 17.05 -1.60 4.47
C VAL A 31 18.31 -0.88 4.95
N ARG A 32 19.26 -0.60 4.04
CA ARG A 32 20.49 0.11 4.39
C ARG A 32 20.25 1.57 4.78
N ARG A 33 19.19 2.20 4.24
CA ARG A 33 18.78 3.56 4.63
C ARG A 33 18.20 3.56 6.03
N ALA A 34 17.24 2.67 6.30
CA ALA A 34 16.62 2.48 7.61
C ALA A 34 17.68 2.34 8.71
N THR A 35 18.60 1.38 8.58
CA THR A 35 19.68 1.16 9.57
C THR A 35 20.55 2.39 9.79
N GLN A 36 20.81 3.20 8.76
CA GLN A 36 21.57 4.43 8.95
C GLN A 36 20.76 5.53 9.61
N MET A 37 19.50 5.67 9.25
CA MET A 37 18.62 6.65 9.86
C MET A 37 18.41 6.29 11.34
N GLU A 38 18.20 5.02 11.67
CA GLU A 38 18.03 4.53 13.06
C GLU A 38 19.26 4.85 13.90
N LYS A 39 20.46 4.58 13.37
CA LYS A 39 21.72 4.95 14.03
C LYS A 39 21.87 6.46 14.25
N LYS A 40 21.37 7.28 13.32
CA LYS A 40 21.45 8.74 13.41
C LYS A 40 20.45 9.33 14.40
N LEU A 41 19.23 8.79 14.41
CA LEU A 41 18.14 9.30 15.24
C LEU A 41 18.09 8.63 16.63
N GLY A 42 18.82 7.53 16.83
CA GLY A 42 18.83 6.80 18.10
C GLY A 42 17.49 6.14 18.44
N ARG A 43 16.59 5.98 17.45
CA ARG A 43 15.26 5.39 17.63
C ARG A 43 14.88 4.47 16.47
N PRO A 44 13.91 3.56 16.67
CA PRO A 44 13.27 2.83 15.58
C PRO A 44 12.64 3.77 14.55
N ILE A 45 12.62 3.34 13.29
CA ILE A 45 12.11 4.12 12.16
C ILE A 45 11.11 3.29 11.38
N CYS A 46 9.98 3.89 11.03
CA CYS A 46 8.96 3.21 10.25
C CYS A 46 9.27 3.18 8.75
N GLN A 47 8.58 2.32 8.00
CA GLN A 47 8.78 2.20 6.56
C GLN A 47 8.52 3.51 5.83
N ASN A 48 7.50 4.23 6.27
CA ASN A 48 7.03 5.46 5.66
C ASN A 48 8.04 6.59 5.82
N GLU A 49 8.74 6.69 6.96
CA GLU A 49 9.88 7.60 7.12
C GLU A 49 11.01 7.30 6.12
N VAL A 50 11.31 6.02 5.87
CA VAL A 50 12.33 5.63 4.90
C VAL A 50 11.90 6.01 3.49
N ILE A 51 10.65 5.76 3.11
CA ILE A 51 10.12 6.13 1.78
C ILE A 51 10.14 7.65 1.62
N VAL A 52 9.65 8.40 2.60
CA VAL A 52 9.68 9.87 2.62
C VAL A 52 11.10 10.41 2.42
N SER A 53 12.10 9.82 3.08
CA SER A 53 13.51 10.22 2.90
C SER A 53 14.02 10.05 1.47
N THR A 54 13.39 9.17 0.67
CA THR A 54 13.73 8.99 -0.75
C THR A 54 12.97 9.95 -1.67
N LEU A 55 11.89 10.58 -1.21
CA LEU A 55 11.12 11.54 -2.01
C LEU A 55 11.67 12.97 -1.89
N LEU A 56 12.51 13.22 -0.88
CA LEU A 56 13.12 14.51 -0.58
C LEU A 56 14.58 14.57 -1.04
N LYS A 57 14.99 15.69 -1.65
CA LYS A 57 16.40 16.00 -1.91
C LYS A 57 17.08 16.50 -0.63
N LYS A 58 18.41 16.64 -0.66
CA LYS A 58 19.22 17.11 0.49
C LYS A 58 18.73 18.43 1.12
N TYR A 59 18.14 19.32 0.32
CA TYR A 59 17.63 20.63 0.76
C TYR A 59 16.11 20.66 1.01
N GLY A 60 15.48 19.50 1.20
CA GLY A 60 14.03 19.40 1.49
C GLY A 60 13.11 19.58 0.29
N SER A 61 13.60 19.98 -0.89
CA SER A 61 12.78 20.02 -2.11
C SER A 61 12.43 18.61 -2.59
N TYR A 62 11.23 18.40 -3.14
CA TYR A 62 10.82 17.11 -3.71
C TYR A 62 11.58 16.73 -4.98
N VAL A 63 11.73 15.43 -5.22
CA VAL A 63 12.37 14.91 -6.44
C VAL A 63 11.48 15.10 -7.67
N SER A 64 10.15 15.01 -7.51
CA SER A 64 9.18 15.21 -8.59
C SER A 64 7.82 15.63 -8.04
N ARG A 65 6.96 16.22 -8.88
CA ARG A 65 5.56 16.54 -8.53
C ARG A 65 4.74 15.31 -8.12
N LYS A 66 5.02 14.15 -8.73
CA LYS A 66 4.40 12.87 -8.34
C LYS A 66 4.90 12.42 -6.96
N GLY A 67 6.20 12.60 -6.67
CA GLY A 67 6.78 12.34 -5.36
C GLY A 67 6.19 13.21 -4.27
N GLN A 68 5.87 14.48 -4.57
CA GLN A 68 5.17 15.38 -3.64
C GLN A 68 3.77 14.84 -3.29
N ARG A 69 2.96 14.47 -4.29
CA ARG A 69 1.62 13.89 -4.04
C ARG A 69 1.69 12.59 -3.24
N LEU A 70 2.71 11.77 -3.48
CA LEU A 70 2.92 10.54 -2.72
C LEU A 70 3.32 10.86 -1.27
N PHE A 71 4.18 11.85 -1.06
CA PHE A 71 4.54 12.32 0.27
C PHE A 71 3.30 12.79 1.04
N GLU A 72 2.43 13.60 0.42
CA GLU A 72 1.20 14.10 1.06
C GLU A 72 0.30 12.94 1.55
N LYS A 73 0.13 11.90 0.73
CA LYS A 73 -0.63 10.69 1.12
C LYS A 73 0.03 9.90 2.26
N ILE A 74 1.35 9.81 2.26
CA ILE A 74 2.09 9.08 3.31
C ILE A 74 2.07 9.89 4.62
N ALA A 75 2.16 11.21 4.53
CA ALA A 75 2.21 12.11 5.67
C ALA A 75 0.94 12.02 6.53
N GLU A 76 -0.20 11.70 5.93
CA GLU A 76 -1.48 11.48 6.64
C GLU A 76 -1.40 10.36 7.68
N HIS A 77 -0.67 9.28 7.37
CA HIS A 77 -0.58 8.08 8.23
C HIS A 77 0.74 8.00 9.02
N LEU A 78 1.71 8.86 8.69
CA LEU A 78 3.06 8.84 9.24
C LEU A 78 3.11 8.91 10.79
N PRO A 79 2.29 9.74 11.49
CA PRO A 79 2.32 9.80 12.94
C PRO A 79 1.95 8.48 13.60
N GLN A 80 0.91 7.81 13.08
CA GLN A 80 0.45 6.52 13.59
C GLN A 80 1.50 5.42 13.36
N ASP A 81 2.17 5.43 12.20
CA ASP A 81 3.24 4.47 11.90
C ASP A 81 4.49 4.67 12.76
N GLN A 82 4.80 5.93 13.09
CA GLN A 82 5.92 6.26 13.97
C GLN A 82 5.65 5.81 15.41
N GLU A 83 4.42 5.97 15.89
CA GLU A 83 3.99 5.48 17.20
C GLU A 83 4.09 3.95 17.28
N ARG A 84 3.55 3.23 16.28
CA ARG A 84 3.66 1.76 16.20
C ARG A 84 5.10 1.27 16.16
N ALA A 85 5.97 1.96 15.40
CA ALA A 85 7.38 1.61 15.35
C ALA A 85 8.09 1.78 16.71
N ALA A 86 7.66 2.77 17.50
CA ALA A 86 8.20 3.03 18.83
C ALA A 86 7.67 2.04 19.89
N THR A 87 6.38 1.69 19.85
CA THR A 87 5.73 0.82 20.85
C THR A 87 6.00 -0.66 20.60
N GLU A 88 5.93 -1.10 19.34
CA GLU A 88 6.03 -2.52 19.00
C GLU A 88 7.48 -2.95 18.72
N GLY A 89 8.40 -2.00 18.51
CA GLY A 89 9.80 -2.29 18.14
C GLY A 89 9.95 -3.08 16.83
N ILE A 90 8.87 -3.21 16.06
CA ILE A 90 8.83 -3.97 14.82
C ILE A 90 9.46 -3.11 13.73
N HIS A 91 10.75 -3.36 13.46
CA HIS A 91 11.45 -2.85 12.29
C HIS A 91 10.70 -3.25 11.02
N SER A 92 9.88 -2.34 10.46
CA SER A 92 9.57 -2.06 9.05
C SER A 92 9.48 -3.21 8.01
N LYS A 93 9.42 -4.48 8.42
CA LYS A 93 9.46 -5.65 7.53
C LYS A 93 8.11 -6.32 7.39
N VAL A 94 7.18 -6.09 8.33
CA VAL A 94 5.87 -6.76 8.37
C VAL A 94 4.87 -5.84 9.05
N LEU A 95 4.28 -4.92 8.30
CA LEU A 95 2.95 -4.39 8.59
C LEU A 95 2.38 -3.99 7.23
N ALA A 96 1.98 -5.02 6.48
CA ALA A 96 0.81 -4.87 5.64
C ALA A 96 -0.33 -4.43 6.57
N HIS A 97 -1.21 -3.54 6.13
CA HIS A 97 -2.35 -3.09 6.90
C HIS A 97 -3.05 -4.31 7.54
N PRO A 98 -3.64 -4.25 8.74
CA PRO A 98 -4.38 -5.40 9.30
C PRO A 98 -5.48 -5.94 8.36
N GLU A 99 -5.93 -5.15 7.37
CA GLU A 99 -6.80 -5.62 6.27
C GLU A 99 -6.05 -6.21 5.07
N ASP A 100 -4.77 -5.90 4.87
CA ASP A 100 -3.89 -6.55 3.88
C ASP A 100 -3.37 -7.93 4.38
N ALA A 101 -3.72 -8.32 5.61
CA ALA A 101 -3.30 -9.59 6.21
C ALA A 101 -4.18 -10.79 5.81
N ILE A 102 -5.20 -10.60 4.97
CA ILE A 102 -5.99 -11.71 4.38
C ILE A 102 -5.31 -12.21 3.08
N GLU A 103 -4.05 -12.61 3.20
CA GLU A 103 -3.53 -13.74 2.43
C GLU A 103 -2.34 -14.35 3.18
N LYS A 104 -2.64 -15.07 4.26
CA LYS A 104 -1.71 -16.07 4.79
C LYS A 104 -1.59 -17.22 3.78
N ASN A 105 -0.75 -17.05 2.75
CA ASN A 105 -0.08 -18.20 2.16
C ASN A 105 1.03 -18.64 3.10
N GLY A 106 0.63 -19.37 4.13
CA GLY A 106 1.49 -20.12 5.03
C GLY A 106 2.20 -21.26 4.29
N LYS A 107 3.22 -20.93 3.50
CA LYS A 107 4.30 -21.87 3.14
C LYS A 107 5.65 -21.16 3.19
N ARG A 108 6.02 -20.72 4.39
CA ARG A 108 7.43 -20.60 4.77
C ARG A 108 7.67 -21.51 5.96
N VAL A 109 7.75 -22.81 5.70
CA VAL A 109 8.33 -23.76 6.64
C VAL A 109 9.80 -23.39 6.76
N ARG A 110 10.14 -22.67 7.84
CA ARG A 110 11.50 -22.60 8.33
C ARG A 110 11.83 -24.01 8.80
N GLY A 111 12.57 -24.77 8.00
CA GLY A 111 13.17 -26.01 8.46
C GLY A 111 14.17 -25.67 9.57
N PHE A 112 13.74 -25.80 10.82
CA PHE A 112 14.64 -26.09 11.93
C PHE A 112 14.94 -27.58 11.85
N SER A 113 16.08 -27.94 11.26
CA SER A 113 16.66 -29.27 11.43
C SER A 113 17.82 -29.13 12.40
N ASN A 114 17.59 -29.53 13.64
CA ASN A 114 18.64 -29.91 14.58
C ASN A 114 19.32 -31.17 14.00
N ALA A 115 20.45 -31.00 13.32
CA ALA A 115 21.35 -32.10 13.02
C ALA A 115 22.77 -31.57 12.83
N THR A 116 23.69 -32.25 13.49
CA THR A 116 25.14 -32.12 13.45
C THR A 116 25.70 -31.85 12.04
N CYS A 117 26.66 -30.92 11.99
CA CYS A 117 27.64 -30.58 10.95
C CYS A 117 27.82 -31.57 9.77
N LEU A 118 28.02 -31.03 8.55
CA LEU A 118 29.20 -31.35 7.72
C LEU A 118 29.35 -30.37 6.54
N SER A 119 30.60 -30.08 6.22
CA SER A 119 31.07 -29.19 5.16
C SER A 119 30.58 -29.61 3.76
N GLY A 120 30.47 -28.66 2.82
CA GLY A 120 30.39 -29.02 1.40
C GLY A 120 29.80 -27.96 0.47
N PHE A 121 30.68 -27.25 -0.23
CA PHE A 121 30.39 -26.38 -1.37
C PHE A 121 29.75 -27.20 -2.51
N GLY A 122 28.54 -26.86 -3.01
CA GLY A 122 27.90 -27.67 -4.05
C GLY A 122 26.73 -26.98 -4.77
N ARG A 123 26.74 -27.05 -6.10
CA ARG A 123 26.00 -26.23 -7.06
C ARG A 123 24.48 -26.52 -7.09
N SER A 124 23.63 -25.50 -6.99
CA SER A 124 22.18 -25.63 -7.23
C SER A 124 21.86 -25.56 -8.74
N LYS A 125 21.51 -26.71 -9.33
CA LYS A 125 20.83 -26.81 -10.63
C LYS A 125 19.37 -26.37 -10.44
N ARG A 126 18.95 -25.28 -11.09
CA ARG A 126 17.55 -24.86 -11.15
C ARG A 126 16.82 -25.66 -12.22
N ILE A 127 15.87 -26.50 -11.81
CA ILE A 127 14.89 -27.09 -12.72
C ILE A 127 13.78 -26.06 -12.90
N PHE A 128 13.56 -25.63 -14.14
CA PHE A 128 12.43 -24.81 -14.55
C PHE A 128 11.15 -25.65 -14.50
N GLY A 129 10.21 -25.29 -13.63
CA GLY A 129 8.83 -25.77 -13.67
C GLY A 129 7.93 -24.70 -14.26
N VAL A 130 7.50 -24.90 -15.51
CA VAL A 130 6.36 -24.20 -16.11
C VAL A 130 5.10 -24.68 -15.39
N ALA A 131 4.28 -23.75 -14.89
CA ALA A 131 2.90 -24.02 -14.50
C ALA A 131 2.04 -22.83 -14.93
N ASN A 132 1.05 -23.12 -15.77
CA ASN A 132 0.02 -22.19 -16.20
C ASN A 132 -0.81 -21.74 -14.99
N TYR A 133 -0.90 -20.44 -14.74
CA TYR A 133 -1.84 -19.88 -13.75
C TYR A 133 -3.22 -19.74 -14.41
N GLY A 134 -3.97 -20.83 -14.46
CA GLY A 134 -5.39 -20.84 -14.78
C GLY A 134 -6.17 -21.36 -13.58
N GLY A 135 -6.81 -20.47 -12.83
CA GLY A 135 -7.66 -20.85 -11.71
C GLY A 135 -7.88 -19.72 -10.71
N SER A 136 -8.72 -18.75 -11.06
CA SER A 136 -9.34 -17.86 -10.05
C SER A 136 -10.28 -18.72 -9.20
N SER A 137 -10.17 -18.66 -7.88
CA SER A 137 -11.01 -19.44 -6.97
C SER A 137 -12.47 -18.97 -7.07
N SER A 138 -13.42 -19.92 -7.08
CA SER A 138 -14.87 -19.67 -7.18
C SER A 138 -15.40 -18.73 -6.09
N SER A 139 -14.76 -18.72 -4.91
CA SER A 139 -15.12 -17.84 -3.79
C SER A 139 -14.92 -16.35 -4.08
N SER A 140 -13.87 -15.97 -4.80
CA SER A 140 -13.60 -14.57 -5.14
C SER A 140 -14.56 -14.05 -6.21
N GLN A 141 -14.99 -14.92 -7.13
CA GLN A 141 -15.99 -14.58 -8.15
C GLN A 141 -17.36 -14.38 -7.51
N GLN A 142 -17.73 -15.22 -6.54
CA GLN A 142 -19.00 -15.09 -5.82
C GLN A 142 -19.11 -13.77 -5.06
N HIS A 143 -18.03 -13.33 -4.40
CA HIS A 143 -18.03 -12.06 -3.67
C HIS A 143 -18.21 -10.84 -4.58
N VAL A 144 -17.64 -10.85 -5.78
CA VAL A 144 -17.84 -9.79 -6.77
C VAL A 144 -19.29 -9.75 -7.23
N ILE A 145 -19.90 -10.91 -7.50
CA ILE A 145 -21.32 -11.02 -7.90
C ILE A 145 -22.25 -10.50 -6.80
N ASP A 146 -21.97 -10.82 -5.53
CA ASP A 146 -22.78 -10.36 -4.41
C ASP A 146 -22.67 -8.85 -4.18
N LEU A 147 -21.49 -8.26 -4.40
CA LEU A 147 -21.30 -6.80 -4.36
C LEU A 147 -22.01 -6.10 -5.52
N GLU A 148 -21.93 -6.65 -6.74
CA GLU A 148 -22.63 -6.12 -7.90
C GLU A 148 -24.14 -6.12 -7.68
N ARG A 149 -24.69 -7.19 -7.07
CA ARG A 149 -26.10 -7.28 -6.68
C ARG A 149 -26.49 -6.19 -5.67
N GLN A 150 -25.70 -5.99 -4.62
CA GLN A 150 -25.97 -4.96 -3.61
C GLN A 150 -25.94 -3.55 -4.19
N ILE A 151 -24.97 -3.26 -5.06
CA ILE A 151 -24.89 -1.96 -5.74
C ILE A 151 -26.13 -1.73 -6.60
N GLN A 152 -26.63 -2.77 -7.28
CA GLN A 152 -27.82 -2.65 -8.11
C GLN A 152 -29.07 -2.38 -7.25
N GLU A 153 -29.23 -3.07 -6.13
CA GLU A 153 -30.35 -2.85 -5.21
C GLU A 153 -30.36 -1.42 -4.65
N VAL A 154 -29.20 -0.91 -4.22
CA VAL A 154 -29.08 0.47 -3.71
C VAL A 154 -29.41 1.48 -4.82
N LYS A 155 -28.97 1.24 -6.06
CA LYS A 155 -29.31 2.10 -7.20
C LYS A 155 -30.82 2.14 -7.45
N ASP A 156 -31.49 1.00 -7.35
CA ASP A 156 -32.94 0.92 -7.54
C ASP A 156 -33.69 1.64 -6.41
N GLN A 157 -33.24 1.49 -5.17
CA GLN A 157 -33.79 2.22 -4.01
C GLN A 157 -33.63 3.74 -4.18
N VAL A 158 -32.45 4.21 -4.57
CA VAL A 158 -32.20 5.64 -4.82
C VAL A 158 -33.08 6.16 -5.96
N THR A 159 -33.23 5.37 -7.04
CA THR A 159 -34.09 5.74 -8.17
C THR A 159 -35.56 5.82 -7.77
N ASN A 160 -36.03 4.90 -6.93
CA ASN A 160 -37.39 4.90 -6.40
C ASN A 160 -37.62 6.08 -5.46
N LEU A 161 -36.68 6.38 -4.57
CA LEU A 161 -36.74 7.55 -3.69
C LEU A 161 -36.79 8.85 -4.50
N HIS A 162 -35.90 8.98 -5.50
CA HIS A 162 -35.87 10.14 -6.39
C HIS A 162 -37.20 10.30 -7.14
N ARG A 163 -37.78 9.21 -7.66
CA ARG A 163 -39.09 9.22 -8.31
C ARG A 163 -40.21 9.64 -7.36
N PHE A 164 -40.21 9.12 -6.14
CA PHE A 164 -41.20 9.48 -5.10
C PHE A 164 -41.12 10.96 -4.76
N LEU A 165 -39.92 11.50 -4.52
CA LEU A 165 -39.72 12.92 -4.23
C LEU A 165 -40.16 13.79 -5.40
N ARG A 166 -39.83 13.41 -6.63
CA ARG A 166 -40.26 14.13 -7.83
C ARG A 166 -41.78 14.11 -8.02
N GLN A 167 -42.44 12.99 -7.71
CA GLN A 167 -43.90 12.91 -7.76
C GLN A 167 -44.57 13.77 -6.68
N LYS A 168 -43.99 13.82 -5.47
CA LYS A 168 -44.55 14.57 -4.35
C LYS A 168 -44.33 16.07 -4.44
N TYR A 169 -43.18 16.51 -4.95
CA TYR A 169 -42.76 17.91 -4.89
C TYR A 169 -42.53 18.54 -6.28
N GLY A 170 -42.67 17.78 -7.36
CA GLY A 170 -42.36 18.24 -8.72
C GLY A 170 -40.87 18.59 -8.84
N ASP A 171 -40.57 19.68 -9.57
CA ASP A 171 -39.20 20.23 -9.66
C ASP A 171 -38.92 21.30 -8.58
N LYS A 172 -39.81 21.47 -7.60
CA LYS A 172 -39.62 22.42 -6.49
C LYS A 172 -38.81 21.72 -5.39
N ILE A 173 -37.53 22.06 -5.29
CA ILE A 173 -36.66 21.65 -4.18
C ILE A 173 -37.32 22.15 -2.87
N PRO A 174 -37.58 21.29 -1.87
CA PRO A 174 -38.04 21.75 -0.57
C PRO A 174 -36.93 22.58 0.07
N THR A 175 -37.06 23.91 0.04
CA THR A 175 -36.21 24.79 0.82
C THR A 175 -36.61 24.59 2.28
N PHE A 176 -35.83 23.79 3.02
CA PHE A 176 -35.99 23.69 4.47
C PHE A 176 -35.63 25.05 5.07
N SER A 177 -36.64 25.89 5.24
CA SER A 177 -36.51 27.17 5.93
C SER A 177 -36.27 26.89 7.41
N ASN A 178 -35.07 27.18 7.89
CA ASN A 178 -34.71 27.12 9.30
C ASN A 178 -35.41 28.25 10.06
N TYR A 179 -36.72 28.16 10.27
CA TYR A 179 -37.41 29.04 11.21
C TYR A 179 -37.11 28.56 12.63
N VAL A 180 -36.15 29.24 13.26
CA VAL A 180 -35.95 29.19 14.71
C VAL A 180 -36.83 30.29 15.32
N PRO A 181 -37.89 29.96 16.08
CA PRO A 181 -38.68 31.00 16.73
C PRO A 181 -37.86 31.60 17.88
N HIS A 182 -37.55 32.89 17.77
CA HIS A 182 -37.06 33.68 18.89
C HIS A 182 -38.20 33.88 19.88
N THR A 183 -38.17 33.15 20.99
CA THR A 183 -39.01 33.45 22.16
C THR A 183 -38.44 34.68 22.85
N GLN A 184 -39.11 35.83 22.70
CA GLN A 184 -38.94 36.98 23.59
C GLN A 184 -39.56 36.66 24.95
N SER A 185 -38.74 36.63 26.01
CA SER A 185 -39.24 36.60 27.39
C SER A 185 -39.54 38.03 27.84
N TYR A 186 -40.73 38.23 28.41
CA TYR A 186 -41.08 39.43 29.20
C TYR A 186 -40.39 39.42 30.56
#